data_AF-A0A2Z6R1C9-F1
#
_entry.id   AF-A0A2Z6R1C9-F1
#
_cell.length_a   1.000
_cell.length_b   1.000
_cell.length_c   1.000
_cell.angle_alpha   90.00
_cell.angle_beta   90.00
_cell.angle_gamma   90.00
#
_symmetry.space_group_name_H-M   'P 1'
#
loop_
_entity.id
_entity.type
_entity.pdbx_description
1 polymer ?
#
loop_
_entity_poly.entity_id
_entity_poly.type
_entity_poly.pdbx_seq_one_letter_code
_entity_poly.pdbx_strand_id
1 'polypeptide(L)'
;MVTLIIPGPKQPQDFNSFLYPLIQEMKMLQDGILCYDGNKKENFTLCAHILAWTGDLPALSKVLCLTGHNSYSGCRFCNLQRTLNETNRHVYYPLQQVIDPKQLPI
;
A
#
# COMPACT_ATOMS: atom_id res chain seq x y z
N MET A 1 3.11 -11.07 -17.03
CA MET A 1 2.09 -10.31 -16.28
C MET A 1 1.47 -11.26 -15.28
N VAL A 2 1.61 -11.01 -13.97
CA VAL A 2 0.92 -11.80 -12.94
C VAL A 2 -0.46 -11.19 -12.76
N THR A 3 -1.51 -11.98 -12.97
CA THR A 3 -2.90 -11.52 -12.84
C THR A 3 -3.52 -12.17 -11.61
N LEU A 4 -3.99 -11.35 -10.67
CA LEU A 4 -4.77 -11.79 -9.52
C LEU A 4 -6.19 -11.25 -9.65
N ILE A 5 -7.18 -12.09 -9.38
CA ILE A 5 -8.59 -11.73 -9.48
C ILE A 5 -9.24 -12.01 -8.14
N ILE A 6 -9.81 -10.97 -7.52
CA ILE A 6 -10.63 -11.10 -6.32
C ILE A 6 -12.09 -11.13 -6.76
N PRO A 7 -12.82 -12.24 -6.58
CA PRO A 7 -14.21 -12.36 -7.03
C PRO A 7 -15.15 -11.46 -6.20
N GLY A 8 -16.17 -10.91 -6.87
CA GLY A 8 -17.23 -10.08 -6.26
C GLY A 8 -18.28 -10.90 -5.51
N PRO A 9 -19.35 -10.27 -4.97
CA PRO A 9 -19.89 -8.95 -5.33
C PRO A 9 -19.48 -7.79 -4.40
N LYS A 10 -18.85 -8.07 -3.27
CA LYS A 10 -18.44 -7.08 -2.27
C LYS A 10 -16.93 -7.04 -2.13
N GLN A 11 -16.43 -5.94 -1.59
CA GLN A 11 -15.01 -5.84 -1.23
C GLN A 11 -14.62 -6.93 -0.21
N PRO A 12 -13.41 -7.51 -0.31
CA PRO A 12 -12.92 -8.43 0.70
C PRO A 12 -12.75 -7.71 2.04
N GLN A 13 -13.05 -8.41 3.13
CA GLN A 13 -12.84 -7.90 4.48
C GLN A 13 -11.35 -7.82 4.81
N ASP A 14 -10.59 -8.88 4.48
CA ASP A 14 -9.14 -8.91 4.55
C ASP A 14 -8.56 -8.93 3.14
N PHE A 15 -8.20 -7.75 2.63
CA PHE A 15 -7.58 -7.61 1.31
C PHE A 15 -6.20 -8.26 1.25
N ASN A 16 -5.43 -8.22 2.35
CA ASN A 16 -4.05 -8.67 2.38
C ASN A 16 -3.94 -10.20 2.33
N SER A 17 -4.96 -10.93 2.78
CA SER A 17 -5.04 -12.39 2.60
C SER A 17 -4.91 -12.82 1.12
N PHE A 18 -5.46 -12.05 0.18
CA PHE A 18 -5.36 -12.33 -1.25
C PHE A 18 -3.99 -11.98 -1.83
N LEU A 19 -3.28 -11.02 -1.22
CA LEU A 19 -1.93 -10.64 -1.64
C LEU A 19 -0.86 -11.58 -1.08
N TYR A 20 -1.15 -12.31 0.00
CA TYR A 20 -0.18 -13.21 0.64
C TYR A 20 0.59 -14.12 -0.33
N PRO A 21 -0.05 -14.90 -1.23
CA PRO A 21 0.69 -15.76 -2.17
C PRO A 21 1.62 -14.96 -3.09
N LEU A 22 1.18 -13.81 -3.59
CA LEU A 22 2.01 -12.92 -4.41
C LEU A 22 3.24 -12.44 -3.64
N ILE A 23 3.06 -12.01 -2.39
CA ILE A 23 4.17 -11.54 -1.55
C ILE A 23 5.18 -12.66 -1.30
N GLN A 24 4.74 -13.91 -1.12
CA GLN A 24 5.64 -15.05 -0.95
C GLN A 24 6.46 -15.30 -2.21
N GLU A 25 5.84 -15.33 -3.39
CA GLU A 25 6.55 -15.48 -4.66
C GLU A 25 7.54 -14.33 -4.92
N MET A 26 7.15 -13.10 -4.59
CA MET A 26 8.01 -11.92 -4.73
C MET A 26 9.21 -11.96 -3.78
N LYS A 27 9.07 -12.52 -2.57
CA LYS A 27 10.21 -12.75 -1.67
C LYS A 27 11.18 -13.78 -2.22
N MET A 28 10.67 -14.87 -2.80
CA MET A 28 11.51 -15.86 -3.46
C MET A 28 12.27 -15.25 -4.65
N LEU A 29 11.59 -14.40 -5.44
CA LEU A 29 12.23 -13.67 -6.54
C LEU A 29 13.24 -12.63 -6.05
N GLN A 30 13.06 -12.04 -4.88
CA GLN A 30 14.02 -11.13 -4.29
C GLN A 30 15.34 -11.83 -3.91
N ASP A 31 15.24 -13.04 -3.35
CA ASP A 31 16.42 -13.88 -3.03
C ASP A 31 17.07 -14.47 -4.30
N GLY A 32 16.27 -14.62 -5.36
CA GLY A 32 16.69 -15.11 -6.66
C GLY A 32 16.31 -16.56 -6.87
N ILE A 33 15.77 -16.87 -8.05
CA ILE A 33 15.39 -18.24 -8.44
C ILE A 33 16.14 -18.66 -9.70
N LEU A 34 16.43 -19.95 -9.82
CA LEU A 34 16.98 -20.50 -11.06
C LEU A 34 15.89 -20.49 -12.14
N CYS A 35 16.14 -19.80 -13.24
CA CYS A 35 15.23 -19.65 -14.37
C CYS A 35 15.96 -19.97 -15.68
N TYR A 36 15.24 -20.49 -16.66
CA TYR A 36 15.79 -20.81 -17.98
C TYR A 36 15.58 -19.64 -18.95
N ASP A 37 16.66 -19.14 -19.54
CA ASP A 37 16.63 -18.15 -20.62
C ASP A 37 16.47 -18.86 -21.97
N GLY A 38 15.28 -18.75 -22.57
CA GLY A 38 14.98 -19.37 -23.87
C GLY A 38 15.74 -18.77 -25.05
N ASN A 39 16.25 -17.54 -24.94
CA ASN A 39 17.03 -16.88 -25.98
C ASN A 39 18.50 -17.35 -25.94
N LYS A 40 19.10 -17.39 -24.74
CA LYS A 40 20.49 -17.82 -24.55
C LYS A 40 20.65 -19.33 -24.39
N LYS A 41 19.54 -20.06 -24.18
CA LYS A 41 19.49 -21.51 -23.93
C LYS A 41 20.29 -21.95 -22.69
N GLU A 42 20.36 -21.09 -21.68
CA GLU A 42 21.10 -21.35 -20.44
C GLU A 42 20.23 -21.04 -19.20
N ASN A 43 20.61 -21.58 -18.05
CA ASN A 43 20.00 -21.21 -16.79
C ASN A 43 20.69 -19.97 -16.21
N PHE A 44 19.90 -19.06 -15.65
CA PHE A 44 20.39 -17.88 -14.95
C PHE A 44 19.61 -17.69 -13.65
N THR A 45 20.16 -16.91 -12.72
CA THR A 45 19.44 -16.51 -11.51
C THR A 45 18.60 -15.28 -11.82
N LEU A 46 17.28 -15.42 -11.76
CA LEU A 46 16.33 -14.33 -11.91
C LEU A 46 16.06 -13.70 -10.55
N CYS A 47 16.43 -12.43 -10.40
CA CYS A 47 16.07 -11.61 -9.25
C CYS A 47 15.07 -10.53 -9.66
N ALA A 48 14.05 -10.28 -8.82
CA ALA A 48 13.09 -9.19 -9.02
C ALA A 48 12.73 -8.51 -7.70
N HIS A 49 12.54 -7.19 -7.73
CA HIS A 49 12.16 -6.40 -6.56
C HIS A 49 10.92 -5.56 -6.85
N ILE A 50 10.06 -5.41 -5.84
CA ILE A 50 8.91 -4.51 -5.91
C ILE A 50 9.40 -3.08 -5.71
N LEU A 51 9.19 -2.22 -6.72
CA LEU A 51 9.56 -0.80 -6.63
C LEU A 51 8.45 0.07 -6.04
N ALA A 52 7.19 -0.21 -6.40
CA ALA A 52 6.05 0.59 -5.97
C ALA A 52 4.74 -0.20 -6.01
N TRP A 53 3.78 0.23 -5.19
CA TRP A 53 2.37 -0.19 -5.25
C TRP A 53 1.53 0.97 -5.73
N THR A 54 0.68 0.72 -6.73
CA THR A 54 -0.22 1.74 -7.29
C THR A 54 -1.67 1.29 -7.15
N GLY A 55 -2.55 2.22 -6.81
CA GLY A 55 -3.98 2.01 -6.68
C GLY A 55 -4.67 3.33 -6.38
N ASP A 56 -6.01 3.32 -6.40
CA ASP A 56 -6.77 4.46 -5.88
C ASP A 56 -6.57 4.61 -4.36
N LEU A 57 -7.00 5.75 -3.79
CA LEU A 57 -6.85 6.00 -2.36
C LEU A 57 -7.46 4.88 -1.50
N PRO A 58 -8.71 4.42 -1.71
CA PRO A 58 -9.26 3.33 -0.92
C PRO A 58 -8.48 2.01 -1.01
N ALA A 59 -7.98 1.63 -2.20
CA ALA A 59 -7.19 0.41 -2.37
C ALA A 59 -5.85 0.51 -1.64
N LEU A 60 -5.12 1.62 -1.82
CA LEU A 60 -3.84 1.85 -1.14
C LEU A 60 -4.01 1.91 0.38
N SER A 61 -5.07 2.56 0.89
CA SER A 61 -5.35 2.57 2.32
C SER A 61 -5.57 1.17 2.87
N LYS A 62 -6.25 0.27 2.15
CA LYS A 62 -6.43 -1.12 2.59
C LYS A 62 -5.14 -1.92 2.59
N VAL A 63 -4.34 -1.81 1.52
CA VAL A 63 -3.03 -2.48 1.42
C VAL A 63 -2.13 -2.09 2.59
N LEU A 64 -2.12 -0.79 2.90
CA LEU A 64 -1.31 -0.22 3.97
C LEU A 64 -1.94 -0.34 5.36
N CYS A 65 -3.09 -1.00 5.50
CA CYS A 65 -3.86 -1.11 6.75
C CYS A 65 -4.17 0.25 7.41
N LEU A 66 -4.36 1.30 6.59
CA LEU A 66 -4.71 2.64 7.04
C LEU A 66 -6.21 2.77 7.26
N THR A 67 -6.58 3.74 8.11
CA THR A 67 -7.96 4.15 8.28
C THR A 67 -8.47 4.87 7.02
N GLY A 68 -9.76 4.73 6.73
CA GLY A 68 -10.38 5.26 5.50
C GLY A 68 -10.46 6.79 5.45
N HIS A 69 -11.23 7.33 4.49
CA HIS A 69 -11.30 8.75 4.14
C HIS A 69 -11.59 9.76 5.27
N ASN A 70 -12.07 9.31 6.43
CA ASN A 70 -12.33 10.14 7.62
C ASN A 70 -11.40 9.81 8.80
N SER A 71 -10.22 9.26 8.51
CA SER A 71 -9.17 9.00 9.48
C SER A 71 -8.74 10.25 10.25
N TYR A 72 -8.12 10.07 11.41
CA TYR A 72 -7.47 11.18 12.12
C TYR A 72 -6.27 11.71 11.34
N SER A 73 -5.58 10.83 10.62
CA SER A 73 -4.44 11.15 9.75
C SER A 73 -4.86 11.03 8.28
N GLY A 74 -5.13 12.16 7.61
CA GLY A 74 -5.64 12.17 6.24
C GLY A 74 -4.58 11.91 5.17
N CYS A 75 -3.32 12.10 5.52
CA CYS A 75 -2.18 11.93 4.65
C CYS A 75 -1.42 10.66 5.01
N ARG A 76 -1.07 9.86 4.01
CA ARG A 76 -0.30 8.61 4.19
C ARG A 76 1.22 8.82 4.24
N PHE A 77 1.68 10.02 3.93
CA PHE A 77 3.09 10.39 3.87
C PHE A 77 3.50 11.42 4.92
N CYS A 78 2.53 12.08 5.53
CA CYS A 78 2.74 13.22 6.39
C CYS A 78 1.82 13.12 7.60
N ASN A 79 2.26 13.67 8.73
CA ASN A 79 1.47 13.67 9.96
C ASN A 79 0.45 14.82 9.94
N LEU A 80 -0.45 14.79 8.94
CA LEU A 80 -1.52 15.76 8.80
C LEU A 80 -2.71 15.31 9.65
N GLN A 81 -2.98 16.03 10.74
CA GLN A 81 -4.03 15.68 11.69
C GLN A 81 -5.35 16.38 11.37
N ARG A 82 -6.47 15.70 11.57
CA ARG A 82 -7.78 16.31 11.38
C ARG A 82 -8.11 17.28 12.52
N THR A 83 -8.77 18.38 12.21
CA THR A 83 -9.39 19.27 13.21
C THR A 83 -10.90 19.08 13.16
N LEU A 84 -11.51 18.89 14.33
CA LEU A 84 -12.97 18.82 14.47
C LEU A 84 -13.50 20.24 14.71
N ASN A 85 -14.41 20.69 13.86
CA ASN A 85 -15.25 21.83 14.18
C ASN A 85 -16.43 21.32 15.03
N GLU A 86 -16.39 21.55 16.35
CA GLU A 86 -17.43 21.05 17.28
C GLU A 86 -18.82 21.62 16.96
N THR A 87 -18.88 22.90 16.57
CA THR A 87 -20.14 23.59 16.24
C THR A 87 -20.85 22.96 15.05
N ASN A 88 -20.10 22.68 13.98
CA ASN A 88 -20.65 22.19 12.72
C ASN A 88 -20.52 20.66 12.57
N ARG A 89 -19.93 19.98 13.55
CA ARG A 89 -19.58 18.55 13.54
C ARG A 89 -18.90 18.09 12.24
N HIS A 90 -18.11 18.98 11.63
CA HIS A 90 -17.37 18.66 10.42
C HIS A 90 -15.89 18.50 10.71
N VAL A 91 -15.25 17.65 9.93
CA VAL A 91 -13.84 17.38 9.99
C VAL A 91 -13.17 18.07 8.82
N TYR A 92 -12.09 18.80 9.07
CA TYR A 92 -11.29 19.43 8.03
C TYR A 92 -9.81 19.36 8.37
N TYR A 93 -8.97 19.60 7.37
CA TYR A 93 -7.53 19.67 7.51
C TYR A 93 -7.10 21.11 7.23
N PRO A 94 -6.68 21.89 8.25
CA PRO A 94 -6.29 23.28 8.05
C PRO A 94 -4.99 23.37 7.24
N LEU A 95 -4.88 24.43 6.44
CA LEU A 95 -3.70 24.70 5.60
C LEU A 95 -2.42 24.88 6.44
N GLN A 96 -2.55 25.50 7.62
CA GLN A 96 -1.48 25.68 8.58
C GLN A 96 -1.75 24.80 9.80
N GLN A 97 -0.88 23.83 10.01
CA GLN A 97 -0.87 23.02 11.21
C GLN A 97 0.29 23.46 12.09
N VAL A 98 0.04 23.62 13.39
CA VAL A 98 1.11 23.69 14.38
C VAL A 98 1.60 22.25 14.57
N ILE A 99 2.43 21.79 13.63
CA ILE A 99 3.01 20.45 13.69
C ILE A 99 4.18 20.52 14.65
N ASP A 100 4.11 19.79 15.76
CA ASP A 100 5.27 19.62 16.62
C ASP A 100 6.41 19.02 15.79
N PRO A 101 7.61 19.63 15.74
CA PRO A 101 8.70 19.15 14.90
C PRO A 101 9.19 17.74 15.28
N LYS A 102 8.81 17.26 16.48
CA LYS A 102 9.05 15.87 16.94
C LYS A 102 8.10 14.84 16.33
N GLN A 103 7.05 15.25 15.63
CA GLN A 103 6.04 14.39 15.03
C GLN A 103 6.12 14.34 13.50
N LEU A 104 7.18 14.89 12.90
CA LEU A 104 7.45 14.70 11.48
C LEU A 104 7.83 13.23 11.23
N PRO A 105 7.26 12.56 10.22
CA PRO A 105 7.75 11.25 9.83
C PRO A 105 9.20 11.38 9.35
N ILE A 106 10.06 10.50 9.85
CA ILE A 106 11.47 10.33 9.42
C ILE A 106 11.50 10.00 7.93
#